data_AF-A0A8H6H830-F1
#
_entry.id   AF-A0A8H6H830-F1
#
_cell.length_a   1.000
_cell.length_b   1.000
_cell.length_c   1.000
_cell.angle_alpha   90.00
_cell.angle_beta   90.00
_cell.angle_gamma   90.00
#
_symmetry.space_group_name_H-M   'P 1'
#
loop_
_entity.id
_entity.type
_entity.pdbx_description
1 polymer ?
#
loop_
_entity_poly.entity_id
_entity_poly.type
_entity_poly.pdbx_seq_one_letter_code
_entity_poly.pdbx_strand_id
1 'polypeptide(L)'
;SWWYSNVGGQYTIPLAIGGCQDLRNCVPRLRELCIDYGNRCTHFYFNGQGKRCLGEVVRTWLNCNGGDCWMEEWNEVGCMWKV
;
A
#
# COMPACT_ATOMS: atom_id res chain seq x y z
N SER A 1 -7.20 7.47 2.16
CA SER A 1 -7.04 6.63 0.95
C SER A 1 -8.06 5.50 0.97
N TRP A 2 -8.22 4.78 -0.14
CA TRP A 2 -9.13 3.63 -0.25
C TRP A 2 -8.35 2.36 -0.56
N TRP A 3 -8.77 1.24 0.03
CA TRP A 3 -8.30 -0.11 -0.29
C TRP A 3 -9.39 -0.86 -1.03
N TYR A 4 -9.05 -1.42 -2.19
CA TYR A 4 -9.94 -2.26 -2.98
C TYR A 4 -9.43 -3.70 -3.00
N SER A 5 -10.32 -4.66 -2.74
CA SER A 5 -10.00 -6.09 -2.86
C SER A 5 -10.55 -6.67 -4.17
N ASN A 6 -9.92 -7.73 -4.66
CA ASN A 6 -10.33 -8.47 -5.86
C ASN A 6 -11.70 -9.16 -5.73
N VAL A 7 -12.27 -9.22 -4.52
CA VAL A 7 -13.62 -9.73 -4.25
C VAL A 7 -14.66 -8.62 -4.12
N GLY A 8 -14.33 -7.38 -4.51
CA GLY A 8 -15.25 -6.24 -4.51
C GLY A 8 -15.37 -5.50 -3.17
N GLY A 9 -14.49 -5.77 -2.21
CA GLY A 9 -14.44 -5.02 -0.95
C GLY A 9 -13.81 -3.64 -1.13
N GLN A 10 -14.42 -2.62 -0.51
CA GLN A 10 -13.90 -1.26 -0.47
C GLN A 10 -13.78 -0.80 0.98
N TYR A 11 -12.61 -0.31 1.37
CA TYR A 11 -12.31 0.06 2.76
C TYR A 11 -11.58 1.40 2.83
N THR A 12 -11.90 2.21 3.84
CA THR A 12 -11.18 3.46 4.12
C THR A 12 -9.90 3.17 4.91
N ILE A 13 -8.77 3.71 4.48
CA ILE A 13 -7.47 3.55 5.16
C ILE A 13 -6.75 4.91 5.37
N PRO A 14 -6.11 5.12 6.52
CA PRO A 14 -5.41 6.36 6.86
C PRO A 14 -3.96 6.39 6.35
N LEU A 15 -3.74 6.28 5.03
CA LEU A 15 -2.38 6.22 4.43
C LEU A 15 -1.79 7.57 3.98
N ALA A 16 -2.41 8.70 4.33
CA ALA A 16 -2.10 9.99 3.70
C ALA A 16 -0.65 10.50 3.88
N ILE A 17 0.11 9.94 4.82
CA ILE A 17 1.41 10.51 5.26
C ILE A 17 2.56 9.48 5.16
N GLY A 18 2.27 8.26 4.71
CA GLY A 18 3.21 7.14 4.83
C GLY A 18 3.38 6.65 6.27
N GLY A 19 4.38 5.79 6.48
CA GLY A 19 4.62 5.11 7.74
C GLY A 19 3.74 3.87 7.93
N CYS A 20 3.83 3.28 9.13
CA CYS A 20 3.13 2.07 9.51
C CYS A 20 1.78 2.36 10.16
N GLN A 21 0.73 1.68 9.69
CA GLN A 21 -0.62 1.81 10.21
C GLN A 21 -1.17 0.44 10.61
N ASP A 22 -1.75 0.34 11.81
CA ASP A 22 -2.55 -0.82 12.20
C ASP A 22 -3.93 -0.70 11.54
N LEU A 23 -4.26 -1.69 10.69
CA LEU A 23 -5.48 -1.70 9.89
C LEU A 23 -6.46 -2.80 10.29
N ARG A 24 -6.28 -3.44 11.46
CA ARG A 24 -7.13 -4.57 11.91
C ARG A 24 -8.62 -4.23 11.92
N ASN A 25 -8.95 -2.97 12.21
CA ASN A 25 -10.32 -2.47 12.30
C ASN A 25 -10.80 -1.80 11.00
N CYS A 26 -9.95 -1.69 9.97
CA CYS A 26 -10.27 -1.02 8.72
C CYS A 26 -10.46 -2.02 7.58
N VAL A 27 -9.56 -2.99 7.47
CA VAL A 27 -9.55 -3.99 6.39
C VAL A 27 -9.51 -5.39 7.01
N PRO A 28 -10.50 -6.26 6.72
CA PRO A 28 -10.55 -7.60 7.29
C PRO A 28 -9.23 -8.36 7.10
N ARG A 29 -8.70 -8.86 8.21
CA ARG A 29 -7.47 -9.67 8.29
C ARG A 29 -6.17 -8.93 7.95
N LEU A 30 -6.18 -7.68 7.50
CA LEU A 30 -4.97 -6.87 7.33
C LEU A 30 -4.58 -6.30 8.69
N ARG A 31 -3.46 -6.72 9.27
CA ARG A 31 -3.01 -6.16 10.55
C ARG A 31 -2.28 -4.86 10.38
N GLU A 32 -1.36 -4.84 9.43
CA GLU A 32 -0.41 -3.77 9.29
C GLU A 32 -0.17 -3.51 7.82
N LEU A 33 -0.06 -2.23 7.50
CA LEU A 33 0.40 -1.75 6.21
C LEU A 33 1.35 -0.59 6.48
N CYS A 34 2.56 -0.69 5.97
CA CYS A 34 3.57 0.34 6.05
C CYS A 34 3.98 0.75 4.66
N ILE A 35 3.90 2.05 4.35
CA ILE A 35 4.39 2.57 3.07
C ILE A 35 5.44 3.65 3.31
N ASP A 36 6.54 3.54 2.60
CA ASP A 36 7.60 4.53 2.53
C ASP A 36 7.64 5.06 1.10
N TYR A 37 6.98 6.21 0.89
CA TYR A 37 6.96 6.88 -0.41
C TYR A 37 8.34 7.39 -0.83
N GLY A 38 9.23 7.69 0.12
CA GLY A 38 10.59 8.19 -0.17
C GLY A 38 11.47 7.07 -0.73
N ASN A 39 11.41 5.89 -0.12
CA ASN A 39 12.16 4.71 -0.56
C ASN A 39 11.39 3.83 -1.55
N ARG A 40 10.15 4.22 -1.91
CA ARG A 40 9.27 3.48 -2.84
C ARG A 40 9.13 2.01 -2.46
N CYS A 41 8.99 1.77 -1.16
CA CYS A 41 8.85 0.45 -0.56
C CYS A 41 7.57 0.40 0.27
N THR A 42 6.91 -0.74 0.30
CA THR A 42 5.78 -0.99 1.18
C THR A 42 5.85 -2.41 1.71
N HIS A 43 5.25 -2.64 2.86
CA HIS A 43 4.99 -3.99 3.32
C HIS A 43 3.68 -4.08 4.06
N PHE A 44 3.11 -5.27 4.05
CA PHE A 44 1.85 -5.53 4.71
C PHE A 44 1.83 -6.92 5.33
N TYR A 45 0.97 -7.07 6.32
CA TYR A 45 0.79 -8.32 7.03
C TYR A 45 -0.69 -8.67 7.12
N PHE A 46 -1.07 -9.81 6.56
CA PHE A 46 -2.39 -10.40 6.76
C PHE A 46 -2.34 -11.51 7.82
N ASN A 47 -3.39 -11.63 8.63
CA ASN A 47 -3.57 -12.72 9.58
C ASN A 47 -3.51 -14.08 8.88
N GLY A 48 -2.51 -14.89 9.27
CA GLY A 48 -2.27 -16.21 8.71
C GLY A 48 -1.39 -16.21 7.45
N GLN A 49 -0.81 -15.06 7.08
CA GLN A 49 0.22 -14.95 6.05
C GLN A 49 1.50 -14.37 6.66
N GLY A 50 2.65 -14.65 6.05
CA GLY A 50 3.89 -13.98 6.40
C GLY A 50 3.86 -12.50 5.98
N LYS A 51 4.84 -11.73 6.46
CA LYS A 51 5.08 -10.36 5.98
C LYS A 51 5.37 -10.41 4.48
N ARG A 52 4.66 -9.58 3.71
CA ARG A 52 4.86 -9.42 2.26
C ARG A 52 5.32 -8.00 1.98
N CYS A 53 6.24 -7.83 1.04
CA CYS A 53 6.84 -6.54 0.71
C CYS A 53 6.65 -6.26 -0.78
N LEU A 54 6.32 -5.02 -1.12
CA LEU A 54 6.25 -4.57 -2.49
C LEU A 54 7.24 -3.42 -2.72
N GLY A 55 7.79 -3.36 -3.94
CA GLY A 55 8.54 -2.22 -4.44
C GLY A 55 7.82 -1.61 -5.64
N GLU A 56 7.89 -0.30 -5.78
CA GLU A 56 7.39 0.39 -6.98
C GLU A 56 8.21 -0.08 -8.19
N VAL A 57 7.51 -0.50 -9.24
CA VAL A 57 8.11 -0.91 -10.52
C VAL A 57 7.82 0.07 -11.65
N VAL A 58 6.66 0.72 -11.62
CA VAL A 58 6.24 1.69 -12.64
C VAL A 58 5.61 2.88 -11.93
N ARG A 59 5.96 4.07 -12.41
CA ARG A 59 5.34 5.33 -12.00
C ARG A 59 5.03 6.16 -13.24
N THR A 60 3.74 6.31 -13.52
CA THR A 60 3.23 6.98 -14.70
C THR A 60 2.56 8.27 -14.28
N TRP A 61 3.02 9.40 -14.82
CA TRP A 61 2.29 10.66 -14.67
C TRP A 61 1.01 10.58 -15.50
N LEU A 62 -0.11 10.90 -14.87
CA LEU A 62 -1.40 10.97 -15.51
C LEU A 62 -1.82 12.44 -15.55
N ASN A 63 -2.40 12.87 -16.68
CA ASN A 63 -3.01 14.18 -16.76
C ASN A 63 -4.43 14.09 -16.19
N CYS A 64 -4.57 14.29 -14.87
CA CYS A 64 -5.87 14.41 -14.26
C CYS A 64 -6.40 15.83 -14.44
N ASN A 65 -7.68 15.93 -14.80
CA ASN A 65 -8.37 17.22 -14.84
C ASN A 65 -8.30 17.90 -13.47
N GLY A 66 -7.45 18.91 -13.35
CA GLY A 66 -7.32 19.74 -12.15
C GLY A 66 -6.06 19.51 -11.29
N GLY A 67 -5.08 18.71 -11.71
CA GLY A 67 -3.80 18.64 -11.01
C GLY A 67 -2.87 17.50 -11.43
N ASP A 68 -1.66 17.50 -10.85
CA ASP A 68 -0.70 16.41 -11.01
C ASP A 68 -1.22 15.15 -10.32
N CYS A 69 -1.37 14.07 -11.09
CA CYS A 69 -1.70 12.77 -10.54
C CYS A 69 -0.76 11.71 -11.09
N TRP A 70 -0.60 10.64 -10.31
CA TRP A 70 0.34 9.58 -10.60
C TRP A 70 -0.36 8.24 -10.44
N MET A 71 -0.09 7.32 -11.37
CA MET A 71 -0.39 5.91 -11.22
C MET A 71 0.92 5.19 -10.90
N GLU A 72 0.91 4.41 -9.83
CA GLU A 72 2.07 3.66 -9.36
C GLU A 72 1.70 2.17 -9.35
N GLU A 73 2.54 1.35 -9.96
CA GLU A 73 2.43 -0.11 -9.94
C GLU A 73 3.53 -0.67 -9.05
N TRP A 74 3.15 -1.64 -8.22
CA TRP A 74 3.99 -2.21 -7.18
C TRP A 74 4.00 -3.72 -7.30
N ASN A 75 5.18 -4.33 -7.31
CA ASN A 75 5.35 -5.77 -7.39
C ASN A 75 5.96 -6.33 -6.10
N GLU A 76 5.66 -7.59 -5.82
CA GLU A 76 6.25 -8.28 -4.68
C GLU A 76 7.75 -8.46 -4.85
N VAL A 77 8.48 -8.13 -3.79
CA VAL A 77 9.93 -8.20 -3.70
C VAL A 77 10.32 -8.85 -2.38
N GLY A 78 11.58 -9.28 -2.27
CA GLY A 78 12.13 -9.69 -0.98
C GLY A 78 12.02 -8.56 0.05
N CYS A 79 11.66 -8.91 1.28
CA CYS A 79 11.57 -7.96 2.39
C CYS A 79 12.97 -7.50 2.85
N MET A 80 13.55 -6.59 2.07
CA MET A 80 14.86 -5.99 2.33
C MET A 80 14.75 -4.72 3.18
N TRP A 81 13.56 -4.12 3.24
CA TRP A 81 13.28 -2.98 4.09
C TRP A 81 13.22 -3.41 5.56
N LYS A 82 14.26 -3.03 6.31
CA LYS A 82 14.29 -3.09 7.77
C LYS A 82 13.48 -1.90 8.28
N VAL A 83 12.35 -2.20 8.90
CA VAL A 83 11.59 -1.26 9.73
C VAL A 83 12.21 -1.27 11.11
#